data_AF-A0A3Q9GGX9-F1
#
_entry.id   AF-A0A3Q9GGX9-F1
#
_cell.length_a   1.000
_cell.length_b   1.000
_cell.length_c   1.000
_cell.angle_alpha   90.00
_cell.angle_beta   90.00
_cell.angle_gamma   90.00
#
_symmetry.space_group_name_H-M   'P 1'
#
loop_
_entity.id
_entity.type
_entity.pdbx_description
1 polymer ?
#
loop_
_entity_poly.entity_id
_entity_poly.type
_entity_poly.pdbx_seq_one_letter_code
_entity_poly.pdbx_strand_id
1 'polypeptide(L)'
;MDKDPKRDWDAAWMALEKDMEKSDNGFRTWSPAPEEEEPFDPSELPDAEPLAPASRPDLARLSFLVTGAVAALYILGLFDILTFSRDWWLIFGTIGLVGAAVGVYFSSPWAHRPDDDGTRV
;
A
#
# COMPACT_ATOMS: atom_id res chain seq x y z
N MET A 1 2.77 34.16 27.93
CA MET A 1 3.57 33.41 26.94
C MET A 1 2.77 32.15 26.64
N ASP A 2 1.88 32.25 25.65
CA ASP A 2 1.15 31.10 25.12
C ASP A 2 2.17 30.17 24.47
N LYS A 3 2.24 28.93 24.97
CA LYS A 3 2.96 27.85 24.30
C LYS A 3 1.89 27.07 23.54
N ASP A 4 1.90 27.21 22.22
CA ASP A 4 1.16 26.33 21.32
C ASP A 4 1.36 24.88 21.76
N PRO A 5 0.30 24.07 21.91
CA PRO A 5 0.44 22.66 22.20
C PRO A 5 1.01 22.06 20.91
N LYS A 6 2.33 21.91 20.86
CA LYS A 6 2.97 20.97 19.95
C LYS A 6 2.22 19.67 20.14
N ARG A 7 1.38 19.35 19.16
CA ARG A 7 0.65 18.09 19.03
C ARG A 7 1.67 17.00 19.35
N ASP A 8 1.49 16.37 20.50
CA ASP A 8 2.45 15.41 21.04
C ASP A 8 2.34 14.15 20.17
N TRP A 9 3.06 14.21 19.05
CA TRP A 9 3.08 13.15 18.05
C TRP A 9 3.63 11.87 18.64
N ASP A 10 4.51 11.97 19.64
CA ASP A 10 5.06 10.84 20.36
C ASP A 10 3.98 10.18 21.22
N ALA A 11 3.19 10.95 21.96
CA ALA A 11 2.05 10.40 22.71
C ALA A 11 0.98 9.78 21.80
N ALA A 12 0.70 10.40 20.65
CA ALA A 12 -0.23 9.86 19.66
C ALA A 12 0.29 8.55 19.04
N TRP A 13 1.60 8.47 18.80
CA TRP A 13 2.25 7.27 18.27
C TRP A 13 2.26 6.11 19.27
N MET A 14 2.62 6.39 20.53
CA MET A 14 2.59 5.40 21.62
C MET A 14 1.18 4.88 21.88
N ALA A 15 0.16 5.73 21.76
CA ALA A 15 -1.24 5.32 21.89
C ALA A 15 -1.67 4.42 20.73
N LEU A 16 -1.25 4.74 19.51
CA LEU A 16 -1.51 3.91 18.32
C LEU A 16 -0.87 2.53 18.46
N GLU A 17 0.39 2.45 18.84
CA GLU A 17 1.12 1.19 19.05
C GLU A 17 0.41 0.30 20.07
N LYS A 18 -0.02 0.88 21.19
CA LYS A 18 -0.74 0.17 22.26
C LYS A 18 -2.16 -0.27 21.86
N ASP A 19 -2.82 0.47 20.98
CA ASP A 19 -4.12 0.06 20.42
C ASP A 19 -3.96 -1.03 19.35
N MET A 20 -2.87 -0.99 18.58
CA MET A 20 -2.55 -2.02 17.58
C MET A 20 -2.14 -3.34 18.22
N GLU A 21 -1.39 -3.30 19.32
CA GLU A 21 -0.98 -4.47 20.12
C GLU A 21 -2.19 -5.19 20.77
N LYS A 22 -3.30 -4.47 21.00
CA LYS A 22 -4.55 -5.02 21.55
C LYS A 22 -5.51 -5.57 20.51
N SER A 23 -5.24 -5.39 19.22
CA SER A 23 -6.12 -5.92 18.18
C SER A 23 -5.84 -7.41 17.96
N ASP A 24 -6.90 -8.24 18.00
CA ASP A 24 -6.83 -9.70 17.80
C ASP A 24 -6.26 -10.10 16.43
N ASN A 25 -6.13 -9.15 15.49
CA ASN A 25 -5.56 -9.36 14.16
C ASN A 25 -4.08 -8.93 14.06
N GLY A 26 -3.37 -8.92 15.19
CA GLY A 26 -1.91 -8.99 15.28
C GLY A 26 -1.13 -8.18 14.25
N PHE A 27 -1.04 -6.87 14.42
CA PHE A 27 -0.04 -6.10 13.69
C PHE A 27 1.35 -6.50 14.22
N ARG A 28 2.14 -7.25 13.45
CA ARG A 28 3.49 -7.66 13.85
C ARG A 28 4.39 -6.43 13.99
N THR A 29 4.62 -5.98 15.21
CA THR A 29 5.77 -5.12 15.54
C THR A 29 7.04 -5.96 15.37
N TRP A 30 8.14 -5.35 14.90
CA TRP A 30 9.47 -6.00 14.79
C TRP A 30 10.09 -6.23 16.17
N SER A 31 9.31 -6.75 17.11
CA SER A 31 9.82 -7.24 18.38
C SER A 31 10.68 -8.47 18.05
N PRO A 32 11.98 -8.47 18.39
CA PRO A 32 12.82 -9.64 18.16
C PRO A 32 12.15 -10.84 18.82
N ALA A 33 12.03 -11.93 18.08
CA ALA A 33 11.40 -13.14 18.58
C ALA A 33 12.09 -13.55 19.89
N PRO A 34 11.34 -13.99 20.92
CA PRO A 34 11.95 -14.62 22.08
C PRO A 34 12.84 -15.75 21.58
N GLU A 35 14.01 -15.92 22.21
CA GLU A 35 14.97 -16.97 21.86
C GLU A 35 14.30 -18.35 22.05
N GLU A 36 13.64 -18.86 21.03
CA GLU A 36 13.06 -20.19 21.02
C GLU A 36 14.20 -21.21 20.90
N GLU A 37 14.30 -22.11 21.89
CA GLU A 37 15.38 -23.09 22.05
C GLU A 37 15.37 -24.22 21.01
N GLU A 38 14.34 -24.31 20.17
CA GLU A 38 14.22 -25.32 19.12
C GLU A 38 14.40 -24.68 17.72
N PRO A 39 15.36 -25.18 16.91
CA PRO A 39 15.50 -24.70 15.55
C PRO A 39 14.25 -24.99 14.75
N PHE A 40 13.67 -23.94 14.17
CA PHE A 40 12.51 -23.99 13.28
C PHE A 40 12.61 -25.14 12.27
N ASP A 41 11.69 -26.11 12.34
CA ASP A 41 11.57 -27.18 11.35
C ASP A 41 10.56 -26.77 10.26
N PRO A 42 11.03 -26.49 9.02
CA PRO A 42 10.16 -26.09 7.92
C PRO A 42 9.16 -27.18 7.50
N SER A 43 9.33 -28.43 7.95
CA SER A 43 8.39 -29.52 7.68
C SER A 43 7.14 -29.52 8.58
N GLU A 44 7.13 -28.71 9.65
CA GLU A 44 5.95 -28.52 10.52
C GLU A 44 4.99 -27.45 9.98
N LEU A 45 5.38 -26.73 8.92
CA LEU A 45 4.48 -25.80 8.26
C LEU A 45 3.32 -26.58 7.62
N PRO A 46 2.07 -26.12 7.78
CA PRO A 46 0.96 -26.71 7.05
C PRO A 46 1.24 -26.61 5.55
N ASP A 47 0.84 -27.64 4.78
CA ASP A 47 0.85 -27.65 3.31
C ASP A 47 -0.14 -26.58 2.78
N ALA A 48 0.23 -25.31 2.93
CA ALA A 48 -0.50 -24.20 2.36
C ALA A 48 -0.06 -24.09 0.91
N GLU A 49 -0.99 -24.26 -0.03
CA GLU A 49 -0.74 -23.88 -1.41
C GLU A 49 -0.23 -22.43 -1.40
N PRO A 50 0.92 -22.14 -2.06
CA PRO A 50 1.39 -20.77 -2.16
C PRO A 50 0.27 -19.97 -2.83
N LEU A 51 -0.39 -19.13 -2.05
CA LEU A 51 -1.32 -18.14 -2.58
C LEU A 51 -0.48 -17.28 -3.52
N ALA A 52 -0.70 -17.48 -4.82
CA ALA A 52 -0.06 -16.78 -5.93
C ALA A 52 0.19 -15.31 -5.54
N PRO A 53 1.35 -14.74 -5.92
CA PRO A 53 2.04 -13.71 -5.16
C PRO A 53 1.08 -12.61 -4.72
N ALA A 54 1.09 -12.37 -3.40
CA ALA A 54 0.33 -11.35 -2.68
C ALA A 54 0.22 -10.03 -3.46
N SER A 55 1.32 -9.63 -4.10
CA SER A 55 1.37 -8.53 -5.05
C SER A 55 1.31 -9.07 -6.47
N ARG A 56 0.48 -8.45 -7.33
CA ARG A 56 0.59 -8.61 -8.78
C ARG A 56 1.45 -7.46 -9.31
N PRO A 57 2.80 -7.54 -9.17
CA PRO A 57 3.68 -6.40 -9.46
C PRO A 57 3.52 -5.93 -10.90
N ASP A 58 3.22 -6.82 -11.83
CA ASP A 58 2.99 -6.47 -13.23
C ASP A 58 1.71 -5.65 -13.44
N LEU A 59 0.63 -5.95 -12.71
CA LEU A 59 -0.59 -5.14 -12.75
C LEU A 59 -0.42 -3.78 -12.07
N ALA A 60 0.33 -3.74 -10.95
CA ALA A 60 0.67 -2.49 -10.28
C ALA A 60 1.54 -1.59 -11.20
N ARG A 61 2.54 -2.17 -11.86
CA ARG A 61 3.38 -1.49 -12.86
C ARG A 61 2.56 -0.97 -14.03
N LEU A 62 1.66 -1.79 -14.58
CA LEU A 62 0.77 -1.39 -15.66
C LEU A 62 -0.10 -0.19 -15.24
N SER A 63 -0.68 -0.24 -14.04
CA SER A 63 -1.51 0.84 -13.51
C SER A 63 -0.71 2.13 -13.33
N PHE A 64 0.52 2.02 -12.81
CA PHE A 64 1.44 3.16 -12.67
C PHE A 64 1.80 3.77 -14.03
N LEU A 65 2.09 2.96 -15.05
CA LEU A 65 2.39 3.43 -16.39
C LEU A 65 1.20 4.15 -17.03
N VAL A 66 -0.01 3.59 -16.88
CA VAL A 66 -1.25 4.21 -17.40
C VAL A 66 -1.52 5.54 -16.70
N THR A 67 -1.45 5.59 -15.38
CA THR A 67 -1.64 6.84 -14.62
C THR A 67 -0.56 7.86 -14.95
N GLY A 68 0.70 7.44 -15.10
CA GLY A 68 1.81 8.29 -15.51
C GLY A 68 1.63 8.87 -16.91
N ALA A 69 1.16 8.08 -17.86
CA ALA A 69 0.84 8.54 -19.22
C ALA A 69 -0.29 9.58 -19.21
N VAL A 70 -1.35 9.35 -18.42
CA VAL A 70 -2.42 10.34 -18.23
C VAL A 70 -1.88 11.64 -17.61
N ALA A 71 -1.03 11.55 -16.59
CA ALA A 71 -0.42 12.73 -15.97
C ALA A 71 0.43 13.54 -16.98
N ALA A 72 1.20 12.85 -17.83
CA ALA A 72 1.98 13.49 -18.89
C ALA A 72 1.07 14.22 -19.90
N LEU A 73 -0.05 13.61 -20.29
CA LEU A 73 -1.03 14.27 -21.16
C LEU A 73 -1.60 15.55 -20.52
N TYR A 74 -1.92 15.52 -19.24
CA TYR A 74 -2.38 16.71 -18.50
C TYR A 74 -1.32 17.82 -18.46
N ILE A 75 -0.05 17.46 -18.24
CA ILE A 75 1.05 18.43 -18.26
C ILE A 75 1.18 19.07 -19.65
N LEU A 76 1.16 18.27 -20.71
CA LEU A 76 1.23 18.77 -22.09
C LEU A 76 0.03 19.65 -22.45
N GLY A 77 -1.17 19.32 -21.94
CA GLY A 77 -2.36 20.15 -22.09
C GLY A 77 -2.26 21.48 -21.35
N LEU A 78 -1.66 21.50 -20.16
CA LEU A 78 -1.45 22.71 -19.36
C LEU A 78 -0.50 23.71 -20.03
N PHE A 79 0.46 23.22 -20.80
CA PHE A 79 1.39 24.04 -21.59
C PHE A 79 0.90 24.33 -23.01
N ASP A 80 -0.38 24.08 -23.32
CA ASP A 80 -0.99 24.27 -24.66
C ASP A 80 -0.26 23.52 -25.81
N ILE A 81 0.52 22.48 -25.49
CA ILE A 81 1.19 21.64 -26.49
C ILE A 81 0.19 20.71 -27.17
N LEU A 82 -0.81 20.24 -26.42
CA LEU A 82 -1.88 19.37 -26.89
C LEU A 82 -3.24 19.97 -26.54
N THR A 83 -4.12 20.08 -27.54
CA THR A 83 -5.50 20.53 -27.36
C THR A 83 -6.48 19.39 -27.61
N PHE A 84 -7.24 19.04 -26.59
CA PHE A 84 -8.33 18.07 -26.66
C PHE A 84 -9.65 18.73 -26.25
N SER A 85 -10.78 18.16 -26.67
CA SER A 85 -12.08 18.59 -26.18
C SER A 85 -12.26 18.29 -24.69
N ARG A 86 -13.17 19.02 -24.04
CA ARG A 86 -13.51 18.81 -22.63
C ARG A 86 -13.87 17.35 -22.31
N ASP A 87 -14.59 16.68 -23.20
CA ASP A 87 -15.01 15.29 -23.01
C ASP A 87 -13.82 14.34 -22.93
N TRP A 88 -12.79 14.55 -23.75
CA TRP A 88 -11.56 13.76 -23.70
C TRP A 88 -10.78 13.97 -22.40
N TRP A 89 -10.73 15.20 -21.89
CA TRP A 89 -10.12 15.46 -20.57
C TRP A 89 -10.86 14.73 -19.45
N LEU A 90 -12.19 14.68 -19.49
CA LEU A 90 -12.99 13.91 -18.53
C LEU A 90 -12.71 12.41 -18.60
N ILE A 91 -12.59 11.86 -19.82
CA ILE A 91 -12.22 10.45 -20.02
C ILE A 91 -10.82 10.17 -19.44
N PHE A 92 -9.81 10.98 -19.79
CA PHE A 92 -8.46 10.82 -19.25
C PHE A 92 -8.42 10.96 -17.74
N GLY A 93 -9.16 11.92 -17.17
CA GLY A 93 -9.26 12.09 -15.72
C GLY A 93 -9.85 10.86 -15.03
N THR A 94 -10.89 10.26 -15.63
CA THR A 94 -11.52 9.04 -15.10
C THR A 94 -10.56 7.85 -15.17
N ILE A 95 -9.84 7.68 -16.28
CA ILE A 95 -8.82 6.63 -16.43
C ILE A 95 -7.70 6.81 -15.40
N GLY A 96 -7.21 8.05 -15.23
CA GLY A 96 -6.17 8.36 -14.25
C GLY A 96 -6.59 8.03 -12.81
N LEU A 97 -7.81 8.40 -12.43
CA LEU A 97 -8.35 8.14 -11.09
C LEU A 97 -8.55 6.65 -10.82
N VAL A 98 -9.16 5.93 -11.76
CA VAL A 98 -9.35 4.47 -11.64
C VAL A 98 -7.99 3.75 -11.63
N GLY A 99 -7.08 4.13 -12.52
CA GLY A 99 -5.73 3.57 -12.58
C GLY A 99 -4.95 3.76 -11.29
N ALA A 100 -5.04 4.94 -10.66
CA ALA A 100 -4.40 5.20 -9.38
C ALA A 100 -4.99 4.34 -8.25
N ALA A 101 -6.32 4.25 -8.16
CA ALA A 101 -7.00 3.43 -7.16
C ALA A 101 -6.65 1.94 -7.32
N VAL A 102 -6.64 1.44 -8.56
CA VAL A 102 -6.28 0.05 -8.89
C VAL A 102 -4.81 -0.22 -8.60
N GLY A 103 -3.92 0.72 -8.92
CA GLY A 103 -2.50 0.62 -8.61
C GLY A 103 -2.24 0.50 -7.11
N VAL A 104 -2.89 1.34 -6.29
CA VAL A 104 -2.80 1.27 -4.82
C VAL A 104 -3.30 -0.09 -4.32
N TYR A 105 -4.46 -0.54 -4.79
CA TYR A 105 -5.05 -1.83 -4.42
C TYR A 105 -4.12 -3.02 -4.68
N PHE A 106 -3.50 -3.08 -5.87
CA PHE A 106 -2.56 -4.16 -6.20
C PHE A 106 -1.18 -4.03 -5.56
N SER A 107 -0.79 -2.82 -5.14
CA SER A 107 0.50 -2.56 -4.50
C SER A 107 0.51 -2.81 -2.98
N SER A 108 -0.66 -2.86 -2.34
CA SER A 108 -0.80 -3.02 -0.88
C SER A 108 -1.63 -4.27 -0.51
N PRO A 109 -1.08 -5.49 -0.66
CA PRO A 109 -1.81 -6.72 -0.36
C PRO A 109 -2.21 -6.82 1.11
N TRP A 110 -1.32 -6.38 2.00
CA TRP A 110 -1.49 -6.32 3.45
C TRP A 110 -2.71 -5.52 3.90
N ALA A 111 -3.13 -4.53 3.11
CA ALA A 111 -4.29 -3.69 3.43
C ALA A 111 -5.63 -4.42 3.23
N HIS A 112 -5.62 -5.55 2.53
CA HIS A 112 -6.81 -6.31 2.18
C HIS A 112 -6.75 -7.77 2.64
N ARG A 113 -5.57 -8.25 3.06
CA ARG A 113 -5.33 -9.55 3.68
C ARG A 113 -4.29 -9.40 4.81
N PRO A 114 -4.72 -9.38 6.08
CA PRO A 114 -3.84 -9.21 7.24
C PRO A 114 -2.80 -10.34 7.39
N ASP A 115 -3.13 -11.55 6.95
CA ASP A 115 -2.27 -12.75 7.04
C ASP A 115 -1.30 -12.89 5.85
N ASP A 116 -1.23 -11.89 4.98
CA ASP A 116 -0.46 -11.92 3.73
C ASP A 116 0.77 -11.01 3.85
N ASP A 117 1.81 -11.54 4.48
CA ASP A 117 3.07 -10.86 4.83
C ASP A 117 3.87 -10.37 3.60
N GLY A 118 3.42 -10.66 2.36
CA GLY A 118 4.09 -10.27 1.13
C GLY A 118 5.49 -10.89 0.92
N THR A 119 5.93 -11.72 1.86
CA THR A 119 7.24 -12.38 1.95
C THR A 119 7.20 -13.87 1.67
N ARG A 120 6.00 -14.46 1.48
CA ARG A 120 5.83 -15.86 1.09
C ARG A 120 6.21 -16.01 -0.39
N VAL A 121 7.51 -16.19 -0.63
CA VAL A 121 8.10 -16.71 -1.88
C VAL A 121 8.47 -18.17 -1.64
#